data_AF-A0A1Q3S433-F1
#
_entry.id   AF-A0A1Q3S433-F1
#
_cell.length_a   1.000
_cell.length_b   1.000
_cell.length_c   1.000
_cell.angle_alpha   90.00
_cell.angle_beta   90.00
_cell.angle_gamma   90.00
#
_symmetry.space_group_name_H-M   'P 1'
#
loop_
_entity.id
_entity.type
_entity.pdbx_description
1 polymer ?
#
loop_
_entity_poly.entity_id
_entity_poly.type
_entity_poly.pdbx_seq_one_letter_code
_entity_poly.pdbx_strand_id
1 'polypeptide(L)'
;MKGGDVEDEESKNELLRLRQKGVLPELEIAGQVYEVDWCNRLLRALDNPEVEPISFSEQGGNFYGDYYYLPYDFKEKKIVDLDFDATTLPENVVIVKFPGGLKLDPFAVARENGLNQRKFVENNPISKRIIAEVIPLNQTALVRFVELNKQKQIPQIAKKSSASIKNRKGNGLSK
;
A
#
# COMPACT_ATOMS: atom_id res chain seq x y z
N MET A 1 -36.32 7.85 -20.94
CA MET A 1 -35.10 7.17 -20.46
C MET A 1 -33.95 7.86 -21.15
N LYS A 2 -33.04 8.48 -20.39
CA LYS A 2 -32.03 9.42 -20.89
C LYS A 2 -30.82 8.61 -21.40
N GLY A 3 -30.22 9.02 -22.52
CA GLY A 3 -29.15 8.28 -23.20
C GLY A 3 -27.90 7.97 -22.36
N GLY A 4 -27.69 8.62 -21.20
CA GLY A 4 -26.58 8.31 -20.29
C GLY A 4 -26.71 6.96 -19.57
N ASP A 5 -27.93 6.48 -19.32
CA ASP A 5 -28.14 5.20 -18.60
C ASP A 5 -27.76 3.98 -19.46
N VAL A 6 -27.72 4.13 -20.79
CA VAL A 6 -27.46 3.03 -21.74
C VAL A 6 -25.96 2.83 -21.95
N GLU A 7 -25.19 3.92 -22.07
CA GLU A 7 -23.72 3.87 -22.25
C GLU A 7 -23.03 3.27 -21.01
N ASP A 8 -23.51 3.60 -19.81
CA ASP A 8 -22.99 3.07 -18.55
C ASP A 8 -23.25 1.56 -18.40
N GLU A 9 -24.41 1.08 -18.83
CA GLU A 9 -24.75 -0.36 -18.79
C GLU A 9 -24.03 -1.17 -19.87
N GLU A 10 -23.83 -0.62 -21.07
CA GLU A 10 -23.04 -1.28 -22.12
C GLU A 10 -21.58 -1.44 -21.70
N SER A 11 -21.01 -0.39 -21.08
CA SER A 11 -19.66 -0.42 -20.50
C SER A 11 -19.50 -1.49 -19.42
N LYS A 12 -20.44 -1.57 -18.47
CA LYS A 12 -20.43 -2.62 -17.42
C LYS A 12 -20.52 -4.03 -18.00
N ASN A 13 -21.40 -4.24 -18.98
CA ASN A 13 -21.54 -5.54 -19.63
C ASN A 13 -20.28 -5.95 -20.39
N GLU A 14 -19.58 -5.00 -21.01
CA GLU A 14 -18.30 -5.27 -21.65
C GLU A 14 -17.21 -5.64 -20.64
N LEU A 15 -17.10 -4.91 -19.53
CA LEU A 15 -16.18 -5.28 -18.45
C LEU A 15 -16.46 -6.69 -17.91
N LEU A 16 -17.73 -7.08 -17.78
CA LEU A 16 -18.09 -8.42 -17.33
C LEU A 16 -17.64 -9.49 -18.34
N ARG A 17 -17.81 -9.25 -19.64
CA ARG A 17 -17.32 -10.15 -20.70
C ARG A 17 -15.79 -10.26 -20.67
N LEU A 18 -15.08 -9.16 -20.44
CA LEU A 18 -13.63 -9.16 -20.30
C LEU A 18 -13.17 -10.02 -19.12
N ARG A 19 -13.81 -9.87 -17.95
CA ARG A 19 -13.54 -10.71 -16.76
C ARG A 19 -13.83 -12.19 -17.01
N GLN A 20 -14.91 -12.51 -17.73
CA GLN A 20 -15.23 -13.88 -18.14
C GLN A 20 -14.17 -14.49 -19.08
N LYS A 21 -13.55 -13.68 -19.93
CA LYS A 21 -12.43 -14.06 -20.80
C LYS A 21 -11.07 -14.11 -20.07
N GLY A 22 -11.03 -13.80 -18.77
CA GLY A 22 -9.81 -13.84 -17.96
C GLY A 22 -8.98 -12.56 -17.98
N VAL A 23 -9.49 -11.46 -18.56
CA VAL A 23 -8.83 -10.16 -18.44
C VAL A 23 -8.99 -9.66 -17.01
N LEU A 24 -7.89 -9.34 -16.34
CA LEU A 24 -7.86 -8.90 -14.93
C LEU A 24 -8.06 -7.38 -14.79
N PRO A 25 -8.43 -6.87 -13.61
CA PRO A 25 -8.41 -5.44 -13.34
C PRO A 25 -7.00 -4.88 -13.33
N GLU A 26 -6.87 -3.61 -13.67
CA GLU A 26 -5.65 -2.84 -13.50
C GLU A 26 -5.71 -2.04 -12.19
N LEU A 27 -4.61 -2.00 -11.45
CA LEU A 27 -4.39 -1.12 -10.32
C LEU A 27 -3.14 -0.26 -10.61
N GLU A 28 -3.31 1.05 -10.62
CA GLU A 28 -2.20 2.00 -10.73
C GLU A 28 -1.77 2.46 -9.34
N ILE A 29 -0.48 2.32 -9.05
CA ILE A 29 0.15 2.76 -7.81
C ILE A 29 1.32 3.67 -8.16
N ALA A 30 1.21 4.96 -7.81
CA ALA A 30 2.26 5.96 -8.06
C ALA A 30 2.83 5.93 -9.50
N GLY A 31 1.97 5.78 -10.50
CA GLY A 31 2.33 5.74 -11.92
C GLY A 31 2.74 4.37 -12.47
N GLN A 32 2.94 3.35 -11.62
CA GLN A 32 3.16 1.96 -12.04
C GLN A 32 1.82 1.22 -12.16
N VAL A 33 1.58 0.53 -13.27
CA VAL A 33 0.36 -0.26 -13.50
C VAL A 33 0.60 -1.73 -13.19
N TYR A 34 -0.32 -2.32 -12.45
CA TYR A 34 -0.33 -3.73 -12.10
C TYR A 34 -1.64 -4.39 -12.54
N GLU A 35 -1.57 -5.64 -12.99
CA GLU A 35 -2.74 -6.53 -13.03
C GLU A 35 -3.05 -7.04 -11.63
N VAL A 36 -4.33 -7.02 -11.28
CA VAL A 36 -4.85 -7.53 -10.02
C VAL A 36 -5.17 -9.02 -10.19
N ASP A 37 -4.26 -9.87 -9.72
CA ASP A 37 -4.48 -11.31 -9.63
C ASP A 37 -5.11 -11.63 -8.27
N TRP A 38 -6.44 -11.49 -8.20
CA TRP A 38 -7.19 -11.79 -6.97
C TRP A 38 -6.93 -13.22 -6.52
N CYS A 39 -7.04 -14.20 -7.40
CA CYS A 39 -6.91 -15.63 -7.07
C CYS A 39 -5.60 -15.96 -6.33
N ASN A 40 -4.47 -15.38 -6.77
CA ASN A 40 -3.17 -15.60 -6.14
C ASN A 40 -2.81 -14.53 -5.08
N ARG A 41 -3.66 -13.50 -4.92
CA ARG A 41 -3.43 -12.33 -4.07
C ARG A 41 -2.13 -11.59 -4.42
N LEU A 42 -1.91 -11.41 -5.72
CA LEU A 42 -0.73 -10.75 -6.29
C LEU A 42 -1.10 -9.52 -7.13
N LEU A 43 -0.24 -8.52 -7.11
CA LEU A 43 -0.20 -7.45 -8.10
C LEU A 43 0.98 -7.70 -9.03
N ARG A 44 0.73 -7.87 -10.33
CA ARG A 44 1.77 -8.18 -11.33
C ARG A 44 1.99 -6.97 -12.23
N ALA A 45 3.20 -6.44 -12.30
CA ALA A 45 3.47 -5.28 -13.14
C ALA A 45 3.19 -5.60 -14.62
N LEU A 46 2.42 -4.74 -15.29
CA LEU A 46 1.97 -4.99 -16.66
C LEU A 46 3.04 -4.65 -17.71
N ASP A 47 3.82 -3.60 -17.45
CA ASP A 47 4.79 -2.99 -18.38
C ASP A 47 6.26 -3.19 -17.97
N ASN A 48 6.53 -3.80 -16.81
CA ASN A 48 7.89 -4.00 -16.32
C ASN A 48 8.09 -5.37 -15.67
N PRO A 49 8.58 -6.38 -16.40
CA PRO A 49 8.74 -7.76 -15.89
C PRO A 49 9.84 -7.90 -14.82
N GLU A 50 10.71 -6.88 -14.65
CA GLU A 50 11.73 -6.87 -13.58
C GLU A 50 11.14 -6.52 -12.21
N VAL A 51 9.92 -5.96 -12.17
CA VAL A 51 9.24 -5.66 -10.91
C VAL A 51 8.65 -6.96 -10.37
N GLU A 52 9.12 -7.34 -9.18
CA GLU A 52 8.60 -8.51 -8.49
C GLU A 52 7.10 -8.35 -8.18
N PRO A 53 6.30 -9.44 -8.29
CA PRO A 53 4.90 -9.40 -7.91
C PRO A 53 4.72 -9.03 -6.43
N ILE A 54 3.77 -8.14 -6.15
CA ILE A 54 3.47 -7.72 -4.78
C ILE A 54 2.37 -8.62 -4.20
N SER A 55 2.68 -9.34 -3.12
CA SER A 55 1.68 -10.06 -2.32
C SER A 55 0.91 -9.10 -1.43
N PHE A 56 -0.42 -9.12 -1.51
CA PHE A 56 -1.30 -8.31 -0.65
C PHE A 56 -2.11 -9.15 0.35
N SER A 57 -1.87 -10.46 0.43
CA SER A 57 -2.49 -11.36 1.43
C SER A 57 -1.77 -11.35 2.77
N GLU A 58 -0.44 -11.20 2.78
CA GLU A 58 0.39 -11.34 3.99
C GLU A 58 0.47 -10.04 4.82
N GLN A 59 0.08 -8.91 4.24
CA GLN A 59 0.43 -7.58 4.75
C GLN A 59 -0.61 -6.96 5.70
N GLY A 60 -1.29 -7.79 6.49
CA GLY A 60 -2.10 -7.35 7.63
C GLY A 60 -3.37 -6.54 7.32
N GLY A 61 -3.70 -6.35 6.05
CA GLY A 61 -4.95 -5.75 5.61
C GLY A 61 -6.12 -6.70 5.88
N ASN A 62 -7.07 -6.25 6.69
CA ASN A 62 -8.29 -6.98 7.01
C ASN A 62 -8.92 -7.47 5.68
N PHE A 63 -9.00 -8.79 5.49
CA PHE A 63 -9.56 -9.41 4.27
C PHE A 63 -11.03 -8.97 4.04
N TYR A 64 -11.65 -8.41 5.08
CA TYR A 64 -12.99 -7.81 5.12
C TYR A 64 -12.99 -6.28 5.29
N GLY A 65 -11.84 -5.62 5.23
CA GLY A 65 -11.72 -4.16 5.29
C GLY A 65 -12.05 -3.54 3.94
N ASP A 66 -12.66 -2.36 3.95
CA ASP A 66 -13.02 -1.64 2.73
C ASP A 66 -11.81 -1.24 1.87
N TYR A 67 -10.62 -1.12 2.48
CA TYR A 67 -9.39 -0.65 1.84
C TYR A 67 -8.14 -1.32 2.41
N TYR A 68 -7.14 -1.51 1.55
CA TYR A 68 -5.75 -1.75 1.90
C TYR A 68 -5.03 -0.44 2.16
N TYR A 69 -4.06 -0.46 3.08
CA TYR A 69 -3.14 0.64 3.36
C TYR A 69 -1.74 0.05 3.49
N LEU A 70 -0.90 0.23 2.48
CA LEU A 70 0.41 -0.41 2.44
C LEU A 70 1.51 0.63 2.26
N PRO A 71 2.65 0.55 2.97
CA PRO A 71 3.80 1.39 2.67
C PRO A 71 4.47 0.93 1.38
N TYR A 72 4.63 1.81 0.41
CA TYR A 72 5.15 1.50 -0.91
C TYR A 72 6.35 2.39 -1.23
N ASP A 73 7.48 1.77 -1.59
CA ASP A 73 8.61 2.46 -2.17
C ASP A 73 8.35 2.65 -3.67
N PHE A 74 8.08 3.89 -4.09
CA PHE A 74 7.72 4.18 -5.48
C PHE A 74 8.92 4.18 -6.45
N LYS A 75 10.15 4.17 -5.91
CA LYS A 75 11.37 4.05 -6.71
C LYS A 75 11.67 2.58 -6.99
N GLU A 76 11.65 1.76 -5.95
CA GLU A 76 11.92 0.32 -6.03
C GLU A 76 10.69 -0.51 -6.42
N LYS A 77 9.51 0.13 -6.49
CA LYS A 77 8.22 -0.44 -6.91
C LYS A 77 7.77 -1.64 -6.07
N LYS A 78 8.04 -1.61 -4.76
CA LYS A 78 7.77 -2.70 -3.82
C LYS A 78 7.16 -2.20 -2.53
N ILE A 79 6.50 -3.09 -1.82
CA ILE A 79 6.06 -2.83 -0.44
C ILE A 79 7.24 -2.94 0.50
N VAL A 80 7.28 -2.06 1.49
CA VAL A 80 8.33 -2.00 2.50
C VAL A 80 7.73 -1.97 3.91
N ASP A 81 8.47 -2.49 4.87
CA ASP A 81 8.15 -2.30 6.28
C ASP A 81 8.63 -0.93 6.75
N LEU A 82 7.83 -0.29 7.60
CA LEU A 82 8.19 0.98 8.22
C LEU A 82 8.93 0.72 9.53
N ASP A 83 10.10 1.35 9.67
CA ASP A 83 10.84 1.40 10.93
C ASP A 83 10.21 2.43 11.87
N PHE A 84 9.52 1.96 12.91
CA PHE A 84 8.88 2.81 13.92
C PHE A 84 9.85 3.39 14.95
N ASP A 85 11.10 2.94 14.99
CA ASP A 85 12.17 3.49 15.82
C ASP A 85 12.99 4.56 15.09
N ALA A 86 12.75 4.75 13.79
CA ALA A 86 13.43 5.74 12.97
C ALA A 86 13.23 7.18 13.48
N THR A 87 14.25 8.01 13.28
CA THR A 87 14.21 9.46 13.55
C THR A 87 14.08 10.30 12.30
N THR A 88 13.91 9.68 11.14
CA THR A 88 13.66 10.33 9.85
C THR A 88 12.64 9.52 9.07
N LEU A 89 11.84 10.18 8.25
CA LEU A 89 10.95 9.49 7.32
C LEU A 89 11.74 9.07 6.08
N PRO A 90 11.51 7.87 5.53
CA PRO A 90 12.09 7.48 4.26
C PRO A 90 11.56 8.37 3.12
N GLU A 91 12.45 8.77 2.21
CA GLU A 91 12.14 9.78 1.18
C GLU A 91 11.28 9.23 0.03
N ASN A 92 11.47 7.97 -0.35
CA ASN A 92 10.81 7.35 -1.51
C ASN A 92 9.59 6.49 -1.13
N VAL A 93 9.09 6.62 0.10
CA VAL A 93 8.01 5.77 0.60
C VAL A 93 6.76 6.61 0.81
N VAL A 94 5.62 6.04 0.44
CA VAL A 94 4.27 6.61 0.62
C VAL A 94 3.34 5.54 1.17
N ILE A 95 2.22 5.92 1.78
CA ILE A 95 1.12 4.98 2.03
C ILE A 95 0.25 4.95 0.79
N VAL A 96 0.04 3.75 0.23
CA VAL A 96 -0.88 3.55 -0.88
C VAL A 96 -2.17 2.96 -0.34
N LYS A 97 -3.29 3.55 -0.75
CA LYS A 97 -4.62 3.13 -0.34
C LYS A 97 -5.45 2.76 -1.56
N PHE A 98 -5.98 1.54 -1.56
CA PHE A 98 -6.83 1.03 -2.63
C PHE A 98 -7.91 0.10 -2.06
N PRO A 99 -9.05 -0.07 -2.74
CA PRO A 99 -10.15 -0.87 -2.24
C PRO A 99 -9.79 -2.33 -1.93
N GLY A 100 -10.55 -2.93 -1.00
CA GLY A 100 -10.59 -4.37 -0.76
C GLY A 100 -11.33 -5.15 -1.87
N GLY A 101 -11.40 -6.48 -1.73
CA GLY A 101 -11.89 -7.39 -2.76
C GLY A 101 -13.23 -7.03 -3.40
N LEU A 102 -14.20 -6.60 -2.59
CA LEU A 102 -15.55 -6.25 -3.05
C LEU A 102 -15.59 -5.15 -4.12
N LYS A 103 -14.54 -4.32 -4.19
CA LYS A 103 -14.40 -3.25 -5.19
C LYS A 103 -13.18 -3.46 -6.10
N LEU A 104 -12.17 -4.21 -5.63
CA LEU A 104 -10.94 -4.48 -6.36
C LEU A 104 -11.16 -5.48 -7.50
N ASP A 105 -11.79 -6.62 -7.22
CA ASP A 105 -12.27 -7.56 -8.24
C ASP A 105 -13.56 -8.28 -7.76
N PRO A 106 -14.72 -7.60 -7.84
CA PRO A 106 -15.99 -8.20 -7.41
C PRO A 106 -16.33 -9.50 -8.16
N PHE A 107 -15.89 -9.63 -9.41
CA PHE A 107 -16.13 -10.83 -10.21
C PHE A 107 -15.32 -12.02 -9.68
N ALA A 108 -14.04 -11.82 -9.40
CA ALA A 108 -13.21 -12.86 -8.80
C ALA A 108 -13.66 -13.23 -7.38
N VAL A 109 -14.08 -12.26 -6.57
CA VAL A 109 -14.69 -12.52 -5.24
C VAL A 109 -15.93 -13.39 -5.37
N ALA A 110 -16.85 -13.05 -6.28
CA ALA A 110 -18.05 -13.85 -6.49
C ALA A 110 -17.72 -15.28 -6.93
N ARG A 111 -16.73 -15.44 -7.83
CA ARG A 111 -16.25 -16.75 -8.28
C ARG A 111 -15.65 -17.58 -7.14
N GLU A 112 -14.78 -16.98 -6.34
CA GLU A 112 -14.13 -17.63 -5.19
C GLU A 112 -15.16 -18.12 -4.15
N ASN A 113 -16.23 -17.36 -3.95
CA ASN A 113 -17.28 -17.65 -2.96
C ASN A 113 -18.47 -18.46 -3.54
N GLY A 114 -18.39 -18.93 -4.79
CA GLY A 114 -19.47 -19.70 -5.42
C GLY A 114 -20.76 -18.91 -5.66
N LEU A 115 -20.69 -17.58 -5.69
CA LEU A 115 -21.83 -16.69 -5.92
C LEU A 115 -22.09 -16.49 -7.41
N ASN A 116 -23.33 -16.10 -7.77
CA ASN A 116 -23.65 -15.72 -9.13
C ASN A 116 -22.92 -14.42 -9.51
N GLN A 117 -21.94 -14.51 -10.42
CA GLN A 117 -21.06 -13.39 -10.72
C GLN A 117 -21.82 -12.21 -11.31
N ARG A 118 -22.78 -12.43 -12.21
CA ARG A 118 -23.57 -11.37 -12.83
C ARG A 118 -24.37 -10.58 -11.78
N LYS A 119 -25.15 -11.26 -10.95
CA LYS A 119 -25.91 -10.62 -9.87
C LYS A 119 -25.01 -9.94 -8.84
N PHE A 120 -23.83 -10.49 -8.61
CA PHE A 120 -22.89 -9.92 -7.66
C PHE A 120 -22.30 -8.60 -8.18
N VAL A 121 -21.91 -8.54 -9.46
CA VAL A 121 -21.36 -7.31 -10.06
C VAL A 121 -22.41 -6.22 -10.29
N GLU A 122 -23.70 -6.58 -10.42
CA GLU A 122 -24.81 -5.61 -10.45
C GLU A 122 -24.87 -4.79 -9.15
N ASN A 123 -24.60 -5.44 -8.01
CA ASN A 123 -24.55 -4.79 -6.69
C ASN A 123 -23.16 -4.27 -6.32
N ASN A 124 -22.11 -4.73 -7.00
CA ASN A 124 -20.71 -4.38 -6.76
C ASN A 124 -20.04 -4.05 -8.11
N PRO A 125 -20.17 -2.81 -8.59
CA PRO A 125 -19.71 -2.43 -9.93
C PRO A 125 -18.22 -2.73 -10.14
N ILE A 126 -17.92 -3.46 -11.21
CA ILE A 126 -16.56 -3.75 -11.65
C ILE A 126 -15.92 -2.53 -12.32
N SER A 127 -14.61 -2.40 -12.15
CA SER A 127 -13.81 -1.35 -12.79
C SER A 127 -12.76 -1.97 -13.70
N LYS A 128 -12.46 -1.30 -14.82
CA LYS A 128 -11.31 -1.67 -15.68
C LYS A 128 -10.00 -1.40 -14.96
N ARG A 129 -9.87 -0.16 -14.45
CA ARG A 129 -8.67 0.39 -13.81
C ARG A 129 -9.06 1.11 -12.54
N ILE A 130 -8.26 0.92 -11.51
CA ILE A 130 -8.36 1.56 -10.20
C ILE A 130 -7.08 2.36 -10.00
N ILE A 131 -7.19 3.60 -9.53
CA ILE A 131 -6.03 4.43 -9.18
C ILE A 131 -5.93 4.44 -7.67
N ALA A 132 -4.82 3.98 -7.12
CA ALA A 132 -4.57 4.02 -5.68
C ALA A 132 -4.38 5.48 -5.23
N GLU A 133 -4.95 5.79 -4.06
CA GLU A 133 -4.67 7.05 -3.38
C GLU A 133 -3.25 6.99 -2.81
N VAL A 134 -2.43 8.00 -3.14
CA VAL A 134 -1.04 8.12 -2.66
C VAL A 134 -1.01 9.15 -1.52
N ILE A 135 -0.70 8.68 -0.32
CA ILE A 135 -0.66 9.48 0.90
C ILE A 135 0.80 9.64 1.34
N PRO A 136 1.38 10.85 1.24
CA PRO A 136 2.73 11.13 1.72
C PRO A 136 2.90 10.81 3.21
N LEU A 137 4.04 10.26 3.63
CA LEU A 137 4.25 9.87 5.04
C LEU A 137 4.16 11.05 6.02
N ASN A 138 4.47 12.26 5.56
CA ASN A 138 4.36 13.48 6.36
C ASN A 138 2.90 13.89 6.66
N GLN A 139 1.92 13.28 6.00
CA GLN A 139 0.48 13.45 6.27
C GLN A 139 -0.08 12.35 7.17
N THR A 140 0.74 11.41 7.62
CA THR A 140 0.33 10.27 8.46
C THR A 140 0.74 10.48 9.93
N ALA A 141 0.26 9.59 10.81
CA ALA A 141 0.66 9.58 12.21
C ALA A 141 2.16 9.27 12.43
N LEU A 142 2.89 8.81 11.40
CA LEU A 142 4.32 8.46 11.47
C LEU A 142 5.21 9.65 11.86
N VAL A 143 4.80 10.86 11.50
CA VAL A 143 5.51 12.09 11.89
C VAL A 143 5.67 12.18 13.42
N ARG A 144 4.62 11.79 14.17
CA ARG A 144 4.64 11.83 15.63
C ARG A 144 5.63 10.83 16.22
N PHE A 145 5.74 9.63 15.64
CA PHE A 145 6.71 8.63 16.08
C PHE A 145 8.15 9.12 15.87
N VAL A 146 8.44 9.69 14.69
CA VAL A 146 9.75 10.29 14.39
C VAL A 146 10.10 11.39 15.38
N GLU A 147 9.17 12.29 15.70
CA GLU A 147 9.39 13.36 16.69
C GLU A 147 9.65 12.81 18.09
N LEU A 148 8.88 11.82 18.54
CA LEU A 148 9.07 11.17 19.83
C LEU A 148 10.43 10.45 19.91
N ASN A 149 10.85 9.79 18.83
CA ASN A 149 12.14 9.09 18.79
C ASN A 149 13.31 10.07 18.84
N LYS A 150 13.22 11.21 18.15
CA LYS A 150 14.20 12.30 18.27
C LYS A 150 14.31 12.79 19.71
N GLN A 151 13.17 12.99 20.38
CA GLN A 151 13.13 13.41 21.79
C GLN A 151 13.72 12.36 22.75
N LYS A 152 13.53 11.06 22.50
CA LYS A 152 14.13 9.98 23.31
C LYS A 152 15.65 9.88 23.16
N GLN A 153 16.21 10.28 22.02
CA GLN A 153 17.66 10.23 21.78
C GLN A 153 18.42 11.39 22.46
N ILE A 154 17.80 12.57 22.58
CA ILE A 154 18.43 13.76 23.20
C ILE A 154 18.89 13.50 24.67
N PRO A 155 18.09 12.88 25.56
CA PRO A 155 18.52 12.49 26.91
C PRO A 155 19.65 11.46 26.93
N GLN A 156 19.72 10.55 25.95
CA GLN A 156 20.76 9.51 25.90
C GLN A 156 22.13 10.09 25.48
N ILE A 157 22.14 11.02 24.53
CA ILE A 157 23.36 11.72 24.09
C ILE A 157 23.91 12.58 25.24
N ALA A 158 23.05 13.28 25.98
CA ALA A 158 23.44 14.07 27.16
C ALA A 158 23.99 13.22 28.33
N LYS A 159 23.45 12.02 28.55
CA LYS A 159 23.98 11.06 29.55
C LYS A 159 25.33 10.45 29.13
N LYS A 160 25.54 10.15 27.84
CA LYS A 160 26.82 9.63 27.34
C LYS A 160 27.93 10.69 27.34
N SER A 161 27.62 11.94 26.98
CA SER A 161 28.60 13.03 27.00
C SER A 161 29.07 13.38 28.42
N SER A 162 28.15 13.42 29.40
CA SER A 162 28.49 13.65 30.81
C SER A 162 29.28 12.52 31.46
N ALA A 163 29.10 11.26 31.03
CA ALA A 163 29.92 10.13 31.46
C ALA A 163 31.35 10.17 30.88
N SER A 164 31.52 10.60 29.62
CA SER A 164 32.83 10.71 28.97
C SER A 164 33.70 11.83 29.55
N ILE A 165 33.09 12.95 29.96
CA ILE A 165 33.80 14.09 30.57
C ILE A 165 34.35 13.75 31.97
N LYS A 166 33.66 12.91 32.76
CA LYS A 166 34.14 12.50 34.10
C LYS A 166 35.41 11.63 34.05
N ASN A 167 35.62 10.86 32.98
CA ASN A 167 36.78 9.97 32.86
C ASN A 167 38.07 10.65 32.38
N ARG A 168 38.03 11.90 31.92
CA ARG A 168 39.24 12.63 31.45
C ARG A 168 39.94 13.47 32.53
N LYS A 169 39.35 13.66 33.71
CA LYS A 169 39.93 14.49 34.79
C LYS A 169 40.89 13.75 35.74
N GLY A 170 41.25 12.49 35.46
CA GLY A 170 42.02 11.63 36.38
C GLY A 170 43.48 11.36 36.02
N ASN A 171 44.03 11.88 34.92
CA ASN A 171 45.40 11.52 34.51
C ASN A 171 46.20 12.72 34.02
N GLY A 172 46.90 13.38 34.95
CA GLY A 172 47.70 14.57 34.72
C GLY A 172 48.84 14.68 35.74
N LEU A 173 49.81 13.79 35.58
CA LEU A 173 51.22 13.83 35.98
C LEU A 173 51.61 14.49 37.31
N SER A 174 51.95 13.63 38.28
CA SER A 174 53.07 13.88 39.20
C SER A 174 54.38 13.64 38.47
N LYS A 175 55.27 14.63 38.45
CA LYS A 175 56.74 14.50 38.58
C LYS A 175 57.37 15.86 38.80
#